data_AF-A0A1G1IU60-F1
#
_entry.id   AF-A0A1G1IU60-F1
#
_cell.length_a   1.000
_cell.length_b   1.000
_cell.length_c   1.000
_cell.angle_alpha   90.00
_cell.angle_beta   90.00
_cell.angle_gamma   90.00
#
_symmetry.space_group_name_H-M   'P 1'
#
loop_
_entity.id
_entity.type
_entity.pdbx_description
1 polymer ?
#
loop_
_entity_poly.entity_id
_entity_poly.type
_entity_poly.pdbx_seq_one_letter_code
_entity_poly.pdbx_strand_id
1 'polypeptide(L)'
;MLLVLAVAVSFSVISEAAEHPGSEHPGAEHPGKEVTLSAGQIIDGIKSHIDKVTQANEGYFPVYDSIEGKGLGLKLIKVHEDRVSYIKKEDAYFACTDFKTADGNTTYDIDFWMKKTKEGGLEVYRTKIHKKDGTPRFTYRDDEIAPVESGHIAPEKHT
;
A
#
# COMPACT_ATOMS: atom_id res chain seq x y z
N MET A 1 28.17 51.54 36.70
CA MET A 1 29.14 50.80 35.84
C MET A 1 28.53 49.44 35.56
N LEU A 2 28.35 49.15 34.28
CA LEU A 2 27.70 47.98 33.70
C LEU A 2 28.37 46.66 34.16
N LEU A 3 27.60 45.61 34.44
CA LEU A 3 28.02 44.25 34.07
C LEU A 3 26.80 43.37 33.81
N VAL A 4 26.63 43.03 32.55
CA VAL A 4 25.66 42.08 32.01
C VAL A 4 26.30 40.69 32.10
N LEU A 5 25.59 39.68 32.60
CA LEU A 5 25.92 38.29 32.30
C LEU A 5 24.68 37.62 31.71
N ALA A 6 24.79 37.30 30.42
CA ALA A 6 23.77 36.61 29.64
C ALA A 6 23.74 35.12 30.01
N VAL A 7 22.55 34.59 30.29
CA VAL A 7 22.31 33.15 30.41
C VAL A 7 22.03 32.62 29.01
N ALA A 8 22.98 31.87 28.46
CA ALA A 8 22.80 31.17 27.19
C ALA A 8 21.95 29.91 27.43
N VAL A 9 20.76 29.88 26.84
CA VAL A 9 19.90 28.68 26.79
C VAL A 9 20.32 27.88 25.57
N SER A 10 21.05 26.79 25.80
CA SER A 10 21.39 25.81 24.77
C SER A 10 20.18 24.89 24.52
N PHE A 11 19.46 25.16 23.43
CA PHE A 11 18.55 24.20 22.82
C PHE A 11 19.39 23.16 22.08
N SER A 12 19.45 21.94 22.62
CA SER A 12 19.95 20.78 21.88
C SER A 12 18.88 20.35 20.88
N VAL A 13 19.17 20.56 19.61
CA VAL A 13 18.40 20.07 18.47
C VAL A 13 18.43 18.54 18.49
N ILE A 14 17.26 17.92 18.51
CA ILE A 14 17.11 16.47 18.33
C ILE A 14 17.32 16.19 16.83
N SER A 15 18.43 15.56 16.49
CA SER A 15 18.64 14.99 15.14
C SER A 15 17.87 13.67 15.04
N GLU A 16 16.66 13.73 14.50
CA GLU A 16 16.02 12.56 13.90
C GLU A 16 16.57 12.40 12.48
N ALA A 17 17.57 11.53 12.34
CA ALA A 17 17.92 10.92 11.07
C ALA A 17 17.37 9.49 11.10
N ALA A 18 16.15 9.31 10.59
CA ALA A 18 15.67 8.00 10.20
C ALA A 18 16.43 7.61 8.93
N GLU A 19 17.49 6.85 9.10
CA GLU A 19 18.23 6.22 8.02
C GLU A 19 17.37 5.09 7.47
N HIS A 20 16.78 5.27 6.29
CA HIS A 20 16.16 4.19 5.56
C HIS A 20 17.30 3.38 4.90
N PRO A 21 17.59 2.13 5.30
CA PRO A 21 18.47 1.28 4.52
C PRO A 21 17.73 0.94 3.21
N GLY A 22 18.20 1.54 2.11
CA GLY A 22 17.80 1.16 0.77
C GLY A 22 18.27 -0.26 0.48
N SER A 23 17.33 -1.20 0.45
CA SER A 23 17.59 -2.56 -0.05
C SER A 23 17.78 -2.49 -1.56
N GLU A 24 19.01 -2.73 -1.99
CA GLU A 24 19.38 -2.95 -3.38
C GLU A 24 18.87 -4.32 -3.84
N HIS A 25 17.95 -4.38 -4.80
CA HIS A 25 17.64 -5.61 -5.52
C HIS A 25 18.09 -5.52 -6.98
N PRO A 26 18.97 -6.42 -7.46
CA PRO A 26 19.36 -6.50 -8.86
C PRO A 26 18.32 -7.31 -9.63
N GLY A 27 17.78 -6.77 -10.73
CA GLY A 27 16.72 -7.43 -11.49
C GLY A 27 16.69 -7.01 -12.95
N ALA A 28 17.53 -7.69 -13.74
CA ALA A 28 17.45 -7.98 -15.17
C ALA A 28 16.79 -6.97 -16.14
N GLU A 29 17.63 -6.51 -17.06
CA GLU A 29 17.39 -5.61 -18.17
C GLU A 29 16.68 -6.31 -19.34
N HIS A 30 15.56 -5.78 -19.81
CA HIS A 30 15.02 -6.08 -21.14
C HIS A 30 14.98 -4.77 -21.97
N PRO A 31 15.49 -4.75 -23.21
CA PRO A 31 15.66 -3.51 -23.97
C PRO A 31 14.35 -3.13 -24.69
N GLY A 32 13.93 -1.87 -24.53
CA GLY A 32 13.09 -1.17 -25.50
C GLY A 32 11.57 -1.22 -25.29
N LYS A 33 11.05 -0.64 -24.21
CA LYS A 33 9.68 -0.09 -24.09
C LYS A 33 9.66 0.83 -22.87
N GLU A 34 8.74 1.79 -22.78
CA GLU A 34 8.57 2.62 -21.58
C GLU A 34 8.77 1.78 -20.30
N VAL A 35 9.69 2.20 -19.43
CA VAL A 35 10.12 1.39 -18.28
C VAL A 35 8.98 1.37 -17.26
N THR A 36 8.11 0.38 -17.41
CA THR A 36 7.15 -0.04 -16.39
C THR A 36 7.90 -0.51 -15.17
N LEU A 37 7.40 -0.20 -13.98
CA LEU A 37 8.02 -0.66 -12.74
C LEU A 37 8.04 -2.20 -12.67
N SER A 38 9.11 -2.74 -12.10
CA SER A 38 9.19 -4.17 -11.76
C SER A 38 8.23 -4.52 -10.62
N ALA A 39 7.92 -5.81 -10.45
CA ALA A 39 7.11 -6.29 -9.32
C ALA A 39 7.68 -5.82 -7.97
N GLY A 40 9.00 -5.92 -7.77
CA GLY A 40 9.66 -5.43 -6.56
C GLY A 40 9.45 -3.94 -6.31
N GLN A 41 9.58 -3.11 -7.35
CA GLN A 41 9.34 -1.67 -7.23
C GLN A 41 7.88 -1.34 -6.88
N ILE A 42 6.92 -2.12 -7.40
CA ILE A 42 5.50 -1.98 -7.04
C ILE A 42 5.30 -2.34 -5.56
N ILE A 43 5.87 -3.46 -5.12
CA ILE A 43 5.79 -3.95 -3.73
C ILE A 43 6.39 -2.90 -2.76
N ASP A 44 7.56 -2.37 -3.07
CA ASP A 44 8.23 -1.38 -2.22
C ASP A 44 7.45 -0.07 -2.19
N GLY A 45 6.90 0.35 -3.33
CA GLY A 45 6.06 1.53 -3.42
C GLY A 45 4.80 1.42 -2.57
N ILE A 46 4.07 0.30 -2.65
CA ILE A 46 2.86 0.11 -1.84
C ILE A 46 3.19 -0.06 -0.35
N LYS A 47 4.27 -0.77 0.02
CA LYS A 47 4.73 -0.85 1.41
C LYS A 47 5.06 0.53 1.96
N SER A 48 5.80 1.35 1.21
CA SER A 48 6.14 2.72 1.62
C SER A 48 4.89 3.59 1.79
N HIS A 49 3.92 3.47 0.88
CA HIS A 49 2.65 4.19 1.02
C HIS A 49 1.89 3.78 2.29
N ILE A 50 1.70 2.47 2.51
CA ILE A 50 0.99 1.95 3.68
C ILE A 50 1.68 2.37 4.96
N ASP A 51 3.01 2.27 5.03
CA ASP A 51 3.81 2.66 6.19
C ASP A 51 3.64 4.16 6.52
N LYS A 52 3.80 5.05 5.52
CA LYS A 52 3.59 6.50 5.69
C LYS A 52 2.20 6.84 6.22
N VAL A 53 1.17 6.25 5.61
CA VAL A 53 -0.22 6.47 6.05
C VAL A 53 -0.44 5.92 7.45
N THR A 54 0.10 4.74 7.77
CA THR A 54 -0.02 4.10 9.08
C THR A 54 0.63 4.95 10.18
N GLN A 55 1.83 5.47 9.92
CA GLN A 55 2.54 6.37 10.85
C GLN A 55 1.75 7.65 11.11
N ALA A 56 1.12 8.22 10.07
CA ALA A 56 0.28 9.41 10.20
C ALA A 56 -1.05 9.16 10.94
N ASN A 57 -1.43 7.90 11.16
CA ASN A 57 -2.73 7.49 11.73
C ASN A 57 -2.54 6.57 12.94
N GLU A 58 -1.68 6.98 13.88
CA GLU A 58 -1.50 6.34 15.20
C GLU A 58 -1.17 4.84 15.12
N GLY A 59 -0.48 4.40 14.06
CA GLY A 59 -0.09 3.01 13.87
C GLY A 59 -1.15 2.14 13.18
N TYR A 60 -2.16 2.74 12.56
CA TYR A 60 -3.21 2.04 11.80
C TYR A 60 -3.39 2.61 10.40
N PHE A 61 -3.58 1.74 9.42
CA PHE A 61 -4.01 2.13 8.08
C PHE A 61 -5.53 2.35 8.06
N PRO A 62 -6.04 3.57 7.81
CA PRO A 62 -7.46 3.86 7.83
C PRO A 62 -8.12 3.43 6.52
N VAL A 63 -9.23 2.70 6.61
CA VAL A 63 -10.06 2.30 5.46
C VAL A 63 -11.52 2.48 5.79
N TYR A 64 -12.30 3.05 4.86
CA TYR A 64 -13.75 3.07 5.00
C TYR A 64 -14.39 1.86 4.33
N ASP A 65 -15.11 1.06 5.11
CA ASP A 65 -15.92 -0.03 4.60
C ASP A 65 -17.30 0.49 4.20
N SER A 66 -17.52 0.68 2.90
CA SER A 66 -18.79 1.18 2.38
C SER A 66 -19.94 0.18 2.45
N ILE A 67 -19.66 -1.12 2.57
CA ILE A 67 -20.70 -2.15 2.67
C ILE A 67 -21.24 -2.21 4.10
N GLU A 68 -20.35 -2.14 5.09
CA GLU A 68 -20.73 -2.14 6.51
C GLU A 68 -20.95 -0.74 7.10
N GLY A 69 -20.63 0.31 6.34
CA GLY A 69 -20.83 1.71 6.75
C GLY A 69 -19.94 2.16 7.91
N LYS A 70 -18.71 1.63 8.00
CA LYS A 70 -17.83 1.87 9.16
C LYS A 70 -16.39 2.18 8.76
N GLY A 71 -15.72 3.02 9.56
CA GLY A 71 -14.28 3.20 9.49
C GLY A 71 -13.54 2.02 10.13
N LEU A 72 -12.43 1.62 9.53
CA LEU A 72 -11.54 0.55 9.98
C LEU A 72 -10.16 1.15 10.23
N GLY A 73 -9.53 0.78 11.35
CA GLY A 73 -8.10 0.92 11.58
C GLY A 73 -7.44 -0.44 11.45
N LEU A 74 -6.55 -0.61 10.47
CA LEU A 74 -6.00 -1.90 10.08
C LEU A 74 -4.48 -1.97 10.23
N LYS A 75 -3.96 -3.16 10.49
CA LYS A 75 -2.52 -3.46 10.52
C LYS A 75 -2.17 -4.33 9.32
N LEU A 76 -1.13 -3.93 8.59
CA LEU A 76 -0.61 -4.71 7.47
C LEU A 76 -0.09 -6.07 7.98
N ILE A 77 -0.47 -7.14 7.28
CA ILE A 77 0.10 -8.48 7.46
C ILE A 77 1.17 -8.71 6.40
N LYS A 78 0.80 -8.55 5.11
CA LYS A 78 1.72 -8.73 3.98
C LYS A 78 1.18 -8.08 2.70
N VAL A 79 2.08 -7.91 1.73
CA VAL A 79 1.76 -7.65 0.32
C VAL A 79 1.93 -8.98 -0.42
N HIS A 80 0.96 -9.36 -1.25
CA HIS A 80 1.08 -10.59 -2.05
C HIS A 80 2.00 -10.35 -3.25
N GLU A 81 3.19 -10.93 -3.22
CA GLU A 81 4.21 -10.74 -4.26
C GLU A 81 3.80 -11.33 -5.62
N ASP A 82 2.93 -12.34 -5.61
CA ASP A 82 2.28 -12.96 -6.77
C ASP A 82 1.08 -12.17 -7.29
N ARG A 83 0.61 -11.15 -6.55
CA ARG A 83 -0.58 -10.35 -6.90
C ARG A 83 -0.25 -8.86 -7.03
N VAL A 84 0.88 -8.59 -7.67
CA VAL A 84 1.24 -7.25 -8.16
C VAL A 84 1.35 -7.28 -9.68
N SER A 85 0.81 -6.27 -10.36
CA SER A 85 0.79 -6.26 -11.83
C SER A 85 0.68 -4.85 -12.40
N TYR A 86 0.96 -4.72 -13.69
CA TYR A 86 0.73 -3.52 -14.48
C TYR A 86 -0.52 -3.71 -15.36
N ILE A 87 -1.51 -2.84 -15.15
CA ILE A 87 -2.78 -2.81 -15.88
C ILE A 87 -2.61 -1.89 -17.11
N LYS A 88 -2.30 -2.50 -18.26
CA LYS A 88 -2.01 -1.77 -19.52
C LYS A 88 -3.15 -0.87 -19.99
N LYS A 89 -4.40 -1.28 -19.79
CA LYS A 89 -5.60 -0.52 -20.23
C LYS A 89 -5.75 0.81 -19.46
N GLU A 90 -5.31 0.84 -18.21
CA GLU A 90 -5.45 2.01 -17.32
C GLU A 90 -4.16 2.80 -17.12
N ASP A 91 -3.04 2.33 -17.67
CA ASP A 91 -1.69 2.82 -17.35
C ASP A 91 -1.50 2.93 -15.82
N ALA A 92 -1.82 1.83 -15.13
CA ALA A 92 -1.88 1.77 -13.68
C ALA A 92 -1.20 0.51 -13.16
N TYR A 93 -0.80 0.55 -11.89
CA TYR A 93 -0.21 -0.57 -11.17
C TYR A 93 -1.21 -1.07 -10.14
N PHE A 94 -1.17 -2.37 -9.87
CA PHE A 94 -2.06 -3.05 -8.95
C PHE A 94 -1.26 -3.77 -7.87
N ALA A 95 -1.78 -3.79 -6.65
CA ALA A 95 -1.28 -4.63 -5.57
C ALA A 95 -2.42 -5.11 -4.66
N CYS A 96 -2.42 -6.41 -4.34
CA CYS A 96 -3.29 -6.99 -3.32
C CYS A 96 -2.51 -7.17 -2.01
N THR A 97 -3.16 -6.88 -0.89
CA THR A 97 -2.52 -6.89 0.43
C THR A 97 -3.43 -7.50 1.48
N ASP A 98 -2.83 -8.14 2.48
CA ASP A 98 -3.57 -8.67 3.64
C ASP A 98 -3.43 -7.72 4.82
N PHE A 99 -4.56 -7.39 5.41
CA PHE A 99 -4.68 -6.59 6.62
C PHE A 99 -5.46 -7.34 7.69
N LYS A 100 -5.28 -6.93 8.95
CA LYS A 100 -6.13 -7.35 10.07
C LYS A 100 -6.56 -6.20 10.94
N THR A 101 -7.66 -6.38 11.66
CA THR A 101 -8.07 -5.51 12.76
C THR A 101 -7.07 -5.52 13.91
N ALA A 102 -7.13 -4.50 14.76
CA ALA A 102 -6.24 -4.36 15.93
C ALA A 102 -6.33 -5.57 16.89
N ASP A 103 -7.52 -6.13 17.05
CA ASP A 103 -7.79 -7.32 17.86
C ASP A 103 -7.36 -8.64 17.18
N GLY A 104 -7.01 -8.60 15.89
CA GLY A 104 -6.61 -9.75 15.09
C GLY A 104 -7.75 -10.69 14.69
N ASN A 105 -9.00 -10.36 14.97
CA ASN A 105 -10.16 -11.24 14.75
C ASN A 105 -10.65 -11.26 13.30
N THR A 106 -10.41 -10.18 12.55
CA THR A 106 -10.93 -10.03 11.19
C THR A 106 -9.81 -9.70 10.23
N THR A 107 -9.77 -10.42 9.10
CA THR A 107 -8.84 -10.15 8.01
C THR A 107 -9.52 -9.47 6.84
N TYR A 108 -8.76 -8.64 6.13
CA TYR A 108 -9.22 -7.94 4.94
C TYR A 108 -8.15 -8.04 3.85
N ASP A 109 -8.56 -8.49 2.67
CA ASP A 109 -7.76 -8.35 1.46
C ASP A 109 -8.09 -6.99 0.86
N ILE A 110 -7.11 -6.10 0.76
CA ILE A 110 -7.29 -4.75 0.22
C ILE A 110 -6.49 -4.62 -1.06
N ASP A 111 -7.21 -4.23 -2.11
CA ASP A 111 -6.68 -3.98 -3.44
C ASP A 111 -6.37 -2.49 -3.61
N PHE A 112 -5.18 -2.21 -4.12
CA PHE A 112 -4.67 -0.87 -4.39
C PHE A 112 -4.40 -0.69 -5.88
N TRP A 113 -4.89 0.42 -6.43
CA TRP A 113 -4.49 0.89 -7.75
C TRP A 113 -3.66 2.15 -7.61
N MET A 114 -2.55 2.16 -8.33
CA MET A 114 -1.54 3.18 -8.25
C MET A 114 -1.17 3.71 -9.63
N LYS A 115 -0.76 4.97 -9.71
CA LYS A 115 -0.17 5.56 -10.91
C LYS A 115 1.25 6.02 -10.63
N LYS A 116 2.05 6.03 -11.68
CA LYS A 116 3.38 6.63 -11.62
C LYS A 116 3.22 8.14 -11.55
N THR A 117 3.82 8.74 -10.54
CA THR A 117 3.94 10.19 -10.41
C THR A 117 4.97 10.72 -11.41
N LYS A 118 4.93 12.02 -11.69
CA LYS A 118 5.96 12.70 -12.53
C LYS A 118 7.37 12.57 -11.95
N GLU A 119 7.46 12.42 -10.63
CA GLU A 119 8.71 12.27 -9.86
C GLU A 119 9.21 10.82 -9.83
N GLY A 120 8.48 9.88 -10.44
CA GLY A 120 8.88 8.47 -10.55
C GLY A 120 8.42 7.56 -9.41
N GLY A 121 7.76 8.10 -8.37
CA GLY A 121 7.13 7.32 -7.30
C GLY A 121 5.73 6.80 -7.67
N LEU A 122 5.13 5.99 -6.79
CA LEU A 122 3.75 5.51 -6.92
C LEU A 122 2.78 6.31 -6.04
N GLU A 123 1.66 6.72 -6.62
CA GLU A 123 0.55 7.35 -5.92
C GLU A 123 -0.68 6.44 -5.98
N VAL A 124 -1.26 6.11 -4.82
CA VAL A 124 -2.53 5.38 -4.74
C VAL A 124 -3.67 6.32 -5.10
N TYR A 125 -4.45 5.96 -6.13
CA TYR A 125 -5.65 6.70 -6.53
C TYR A 125 -6.95 5.95 -6.23
N ARG A 126 -6.86 4.64 -5.93
CA ARG A 126 -8.02 3.80 -5.62
C ARG A 126 -7.65 2.71 -4.64
N THR A 127 -8.56 2.47 -3.70
CA THR A 127 -8.47 1.39 -2.72
C THR A 127 -9.83 0.71 -2.60
N LYS A 128 -9.88 -0.62 -2.57
CA LYS A 128 -11.11 -1.39 -2.34
C LYS A 128 -10.86 -2.60 -1.46
N ILE A 129 -11.83 -2.89 -0.59
CA ILE A 129 -11.86 -4.13 0.20
C ILE A 129 -12.35 -5.26 -0.72
N HIS A 130 -11.44 -6.14 -1.13
CA HIS A 130 -11.73 -7.28 -2.00
C HIS A 130 -12.31 -8.45 -1.23
N LYS A 131 -11.72 -8.81 -0.09
CA LYS A 131 -12.22 -9.89 0.77
C LYS A 131 -12.32 -9.43 2.22
N LYS A 132 -13.25 -10.05 2.95
CA LYS A 132 -13.34 -9.98 4.41
C LYS A 132 -13.42 -11.42 4.93
N ASP A 133 -12.54 -11.79 5.85
CA ASP A 133 -12.46 -13.15 6.40
C ASP A 133 -12.43 -14.22 5.30
N GLY A 134 -11.63 -13.98 4.25
CA GLY A 134 -11.50 -14.83 3.08
C GLY A 134 -12.72 -14.84 2.13
N THR A 135 -13.82 -14.18 2.49
CA THR A 135 -15.03 -14.11 1.65
C THR A 135 -14.93 -12.94 0.66
N PRO A 136 -14.94 -13.20 -0.67
CA PRO A 136 -14.86 -12.15 -1.67
C PRO A 136 -16.13 -11.30 -1.74
N ARG A 137 -15.93 -9.99 -1.90
CA ARG A 137 -17.00 -8.98 -2.07
C ARG A 137 -17.23 -8.63 -3.53
N PHE A 138 -16.22 -8.82 -4.37
CA PHE A 138 -16.29 -8.71 -5.82
C PHE A 138 -15.29 -9.70 -6.44
N THR A 139 -15.37 -9.88 -7.75
CA THR A 139 -14.42 -10.67 -8.53
C THR A 139 -13.92 -9.85 -9.72
N TYR A 140 -12.95 -10.38 -10.44
CA TYR A 140 -12.43 -9.80 -11.66
C TYR A 140 -12.92 -10.58 -12.88
N ARG A 141 -13.42 -9.87 -13.90
CA ARG A 141 -13.74 -10.40 -15.23
C ARG A 141 -13.18 -9.44 -16.26
N ASP A 142 -12.32 -9.94 -17.16
CA ASP A 142 -11.67 -9.13 -18.19
C ASP A 142 -10.94 -7.89 -17.61
N ASP A 143 -10.25 -8.08 -16.49
CA ASP A 143 -9.57 -7.04 -15.69
C ASP A 143 -10.50 -5.96 -15.09
N GLU A 144 -11.81 -6.19 -15.12
CA GLU A 144 -12.84 -5.29 -14.58
C GLU A 144 -13.51 -5.89 -13.34
N ILE A 145 -13.90 -5.00 -12.40
CA ILE A 145 -14.59 -5.40 -11.18
C ILE A 145 -16.01 -5.86 -11.54
N ALA A 146 -16.34 -7.09 -11.18
CA ALA A 146 -17.64 -7.71 -11.38
C ALA A 146 -18.25 -8.15 -10.03
N PRO A 147 -19.58 -8.20 -9.91
CA PRO A 147 -20.23 -8.74 -8.71
C PRO A 147 -19.92 -10.22 -8.54
N VAL A 148 -19.87 -10.70 -7.29
CA VAL A 148 -19.83 -12.14 -7.01
C VAL A 148 -21.21 -12.70 -7.33
N GLU A 149 -21.31 -13.48 -8.41
CA GLU A 149 -22.54 -14.20 -8.72
C GLU A 149 -22.74 -15.33 -7.70
N SER A 150 -23.91 -15.33 -7.05
CA SER A 150 -24.33 -16.40 -6.14
C SER A 150 -24.46 -17.71 -6.91
N GLY A 151 -23.38 -18.52 -6.92
CA GLY A 151 -23.38 -19.87 -7.49
C GLY A 151 -22.15 -20.26 -8.31
N HIS A 152 -21.24 -19.34 -8.64
CA HIS A 152 -19.98 -19.66 -9.33
C HIS A 152 -18.81 -18.92 -8.68
N ILE A 153 -18.23 -19.54 -7.64
CA ILE A 153 -16.85 -19.25 -7.28
C ILE A 153 -16.03 -19.91 -8.39
N ALA A 154 -15.67 -19.16 -9.42
CA ALA A 154 -14.66 -19.63 -10.36
C ALA A 154 -13.38 -19.87 -9.53
N PRO A 155 -12.79 -21.09 -9.55
CA PRO A 155 -11.54 -21.30 -8.86
C PRO A 155 -10.52 -20.33 -9.44
N GLU A 156 -9.89 -19.52 -8.58
CA GLU A 156 -8.72 -18.72 -8.94
C GLU A 156 -7.73 -19.69 -9.60
N LYS A 157 -7.53 -19.57 -10.91
CA LYS A 157 -6.64 -20.46 -11.65
C LYS A 157 -5.22 -20.09 -11.25
N HIS A 158 -4.65 -20.85 -10.31
CA HIS A 158 -3.21 -20.90 -10.10
C HIS A 158 -2.62 -21.48 -11.39
N THR A 159 -1.96 -20.64 -12.18
CA THR A 159 -1.06 -21.04 -13.27
C THR A 159 0.35 -20.67 -12.86
#